data_AF-A0A6N7PRH1-F1
#
_entry.id   AF-A0A6N7PRH1-F1
#
_cell.length_a   1.000
_cell.length_b   1.000
_cell.length_c   1.000
_cell.angle_alpha   90.00
_cell.angle_beta   90.00
_cell.angle_gamma   90.00
#
_symmetry.space_group_name_H-M   'P 1'
#
loop_
_entity.id
_entity.type
_entity.pdbx_description
1 polymer ?
#
loop_
_entity_poly.entity_id
_entity_poly.type
_entity_poly.pdbx_seq_one_letter_code
_entity_poly.pdbx_strand_id
1 'polypeptide(L)'
;MLVPEGSALAEGAKGLLEASGEAELAALVARSVAELVGEADRWSMGAREVRAYRVVLVVAAKDHVLLTTHPGRLARIRDAFAAAARSPETELESLSLVLALPPAGAGFHRQAGGYRDAPPRAEPPPPPEAVLGGAAELCEARKHHDAEGVLRRASIEQSFVQAAARSMRRFLVRLDPADFARIERDPPLAEALASAVRDAAATADEPASAVHFGLRLDGPAAPLLQPEAELSRSLAAKGVALVPVARPDGRTWLVAVGSSGVVLVEMVPGPEKALVSRGEVKVARLRVSADALTRPERVDTVSAQIVAALGAAKVR
;
A
#
# COMPACT_ATOMS: atom_id res chain seq x y z
N MET A 1 -14.05 -15.59 34.95
CA MET A 1 -13.23 -15.62 33.72
C MET A 1 -14.10 -15.02 32.62
N LEU A 2 -13.95 -13.72 32.35
CA LEU A 2 -14.82 -13.01 31.41
C LEU A 2 -14.27 -13.26 30.00
N VAL A 3 -15.02 -14.00 29.20
CA VAL A 3 -14.77 -14.12 27.77
C VAL A 3 -14.95 -12.71 27.17
N PRO A 4 -13.98 -12.15 26.44
CA PRO A 4 -14.17 -10.87 25.76
C PRO A 4 -15.42 -10.95 24.90
N GLU A 5 -16.30 -9.95 24.93
CA GLU A 5 -17.61 -9.98 24.22
C GLU A 5 -17.45 -10.34 22.72
N GLY A 6 -16.36 -9.90 22.08
CA GLY A 6 -16.01 -10.28 20.70
C GLY A 6 -15.74 -11.79 20.51
N SER A 7 -15.18 -12.47 21.51
CA SER A 7 -14.94 -13.91 21.48
C SER A 7 -16.24 -14.72 21.62
N ALA A 8 -17.19 -14.26 22.44
CA ALA A 8 -18.51 -14.91 22.53
C ALA A 8 -19.30 -14.75 21.22
N LEU A 9 -19.21 -13.58 20.59
CA LEU A 9 -19.86 -13.32 19.30
C LEU A 9 -19.28 -14.18 18.17
N ALA A 10 -17.95 -14.35 18.13
CA ALA A 10 -17.28 -15.21 17.15
C ALA A 10 -17.71 -16.68 17.28
N GLU A 11 -17.81 -17.21 18.50
CA GLU A 11 -18.28 -18.58 18.73
C GLU A 11 -19.75 -18.75 18.32
N GLY A 12 -20.61 -17.76 18.61
CA GLY A 12 -22.00 -17.76 18.15
C GLY A 12 -22.12 -17.77 16.62
N ALA A 13 -21.38 -16.89 15.93
CA ALA A 13 -21.36 -16.83 14.47
C ALA A 13 -20.82 -18.13 13.84
N LYS A 14 -19.75 -18.69 14.42
CA LYS A 14 -19.21 -19.99 14.02
C LYS A 14 -20.25 -21.10 14.15
N GLY A 15 -20.96 -21.20 15.28
CA GLY A 15 -21.99 -22.22 15.48
C GLY A 15 -23.15 -22.11 14.47
N LEU A 16 -23.54 -20.89 14.09
CA LEU A 16 -24.55 -20.66 13.04
C LEU A 16 -24.07 -21.08 11.65
N LEU A 17 -22.79 -20.84 11.34
CA LEU A 17 -22.19 -21.28 10.08
C LEU A 17 -22.10 -22.82 10.01
N GLU A 18 -21.71 -23.47 11.12
CA GLU A 18 -21.68 -24.94 11.22
C GLU A 18 -23.08 -25.54 11.02
N ALA A 19 -24.09 -24.99 11.71
CA ALA A 19 -25.49 -25.42 11.58
C ALA A 19 -26.04 -25.23 10.16
N SER A 20 -25.50 -24.27 9.41
CA SER A 20 -25.89 -23.99 8.01
C SER A 20 -25.09 -24.83 6.98
N GLY A 21 -24.20 -25.73 7.42
CA GLY A 21 -23.36 -26.55 6.54
C GLY A 21 -22.13 -25.82 5.97
N GLU A 22 -21.82 -24.62 6.46
CA GLU A 22 -20.73 -23.76 5.98
C GLU A 22 -19.43 -24.00 6.78
N ALA A 23 -18.99 -25.26 6.86
CA ALA A 23 -17.86 -25.68 7.71
C ALA A 23 -16.54 -24.93 7.41
N GLU A 24 -16.27 -24.61 6.13
CA GLU A 24 -15.07 -23.85 5.74
C GLU A 24 -15.08 -22.42 6.30
N LEU A 25 -16.25 -21.76 6.31
CA LEU A 25 -16.41 -20.41 6.85
C LEU A 25 -16.39 -20.41 8.38
N ALA A 26 -16.97 -21.43 9.01
CA ALA A 26 -16.87 -21.61 10.46
C ALA A 26 -15.42 -21.77 10.92
N ALA A 27 -14.64 -22.61 10.22
CA ALA A 27 -13.22 -22.77 10.50
C ALA A 27 -12.44 -21.45 10.27
N LEU A 28 -12.88 -20.60 9.35
CA LEU A 28 -12.28 -19.27 9.12
C LEU A 28 -12.54 -18.37 10.31
N VAL A 29 -13.79 -18.26 10.76
CA VAL A 29 -14.13 -17.47 11.95
C VAL A 29 -13.36 -17.97 13.18
N ALA A 30 -13.23 -19.28 13.35
CA ALA A 30 -12.53 -19.90 14.49
C ALA A 30 -11.02 -19.55 14.57
N ARG A 31 -10.34 -19.39 13.44
CA ARG A 31 -8.91 -19.00 13.38
C ARG A 31 -8.70 -17.48 13.27
N SER A 32 -9.78 -16.73 13.13
CA SER A 32 -9.77 -15.27 13.04
C SER A 32 -9.93 -14.65 14.42
N VAL A 33 -9.72 -13.34 14.51
CA VAL A 33 -9.96 -12.58 15.73
C VAL A 33 -11.13 -11.64 15.49
N ALA A 34 -12.14 -11.71 16.35
CA ALA A 34 -13.25 -10.75 16.35
C ALA A 34 -13.08 -9.72 17.47
N GLU A 35 -13.10 -8.44 17.13
CA GLU A 35 -12.90 -7.31 18.05
C GLU A 35 -14.09 -6.35 17.95
N LEU A 36 -14.59 -5.88 19.10
CA LEU A 36 -15.56 -4.77 19.14
C LEU A 36 -14.82 -3.46 18.97
N VAL A 37 -15.35 -2.55 18.14
CA VAL A 37 -14.72 -1.27 17.83
C VAL A 37 -15.52 -0.12 18.42
N GLY A 38 -14.87 0.63 19.30
CA GLY A 38 -15.46 1.79 19.95
C GLY A 38 -16.63 1.45 20.87
N GLU A 39 -17.39 2.48 21.25
CA GLU A 39 -18.64 2.30 21.99
C GLU A 39 -19.77 1.89 21.03
N ALA A 40 -20.76 1.19 21.56
CA ALA A 40 -21.95 0.82 20.81
C ALA A 40 -22.85 2.04 20.57
N ASP A 41 -23.30 2.19 19.33
CA ASP A 41 -24.24 3.23 18.97
C ASP A 41 -25.64 2.92 19.55
N ARG A 42 -26.37 3.95 19.94
CA ARG A 42 -27.75 3.79 20.42
C ARG A 42 -28.71 4.00 19.26
N TRP A 43 -29.40 2.93 18.86
CA TRP A 43 -30.36 2.96 17.77
C TRP A 43 -31.79 2.83 18.29
N SER A 44 -32.71 3.60 17.71
CA SER A 44 -34.14 3.43 17.93
C SER A 44 -34.72 2.54 16.84
N MET A 45 -35.23 1.36 17.23
CA MET A 45 -35.86 0.40 16.33
C MET A 45 -37.33 0.21 16.73
N GLY A 46 -38.24 0.97 16.11
CA GLY A 46 -39.64 0.99 16.52
C GLY A 46 -39.79 1.59 17.92
N ALA A 47 -40.37 0.84 18.86
CA ALA A 47 -40.58 1.27 20.24
C ALA A 47 -39.44 0.88 21.21
N ARG A 48 -38.37 0.23 20.71
CA ARG A 48 -37.22 -0.19 21.52
C ARG A 48 -35.96 0.58 21.15
N GLU A 49 -35.07 0.71 22.12
CA GLU A 49 -33.70 1.16 21.90
C GLU A 49 -32.77 -0.05 22.00
N VAL A 50 -31.79 -0.11 21.10
CA VAL A 50 -30.80 -1.18 21.06
C VAL A 50 -29.40 -0.58 21.01
N ARG A 51 -28.43 -1.35 21.52
CA ARG A 51 -27.00 -1.09 21.35
C ARG A 51 -26.53 -1.75 20.08
N ALA A 52 -26.11 -0.95 19.11
CA ALA A 52 -25.60 -1.40 17.83
C ALA A 52 -24.06 -1.45 17.88
N TYR A 53 -23.50 -2.65 17.75
CA TYR A 53 -22.06 -2.88 17.88
C TYR A 53 -21.38 -2.92 16.52
N ARG A 54 -20.19 -2.32 16.43
CA ARG A 54 -19.28 -2.46 15.29
C ARG A 54 -18.26 -3.53 15.59
N VAL A 55 -18.11 -4.47 14.66
CA VAL A 55 -17.22 -5.61 14.81
C VAL A 55 -16.18 -5.58 13.71
N VAL A 56 -14.94 -5.88 14.06
CA VAL A 56 -13.87 -6.16 13.10
C VAL A 56 -13.54 -7.64 13.15
N LEU A 57 -13.49 -8.26 11.98
CA LEU A 57 -12.93 -9.58 11.79
C LEU A 57 -11.51 -9.44 11.23
N VAL A 58 -10.52 -9.74 12.07
CA VAL A 58 -9.12 -9.73 11.72
C VAL A 58 -8.74 -11.11 11.19
N VAL A 59 -8.23 -11.15 9.97
CA VAL A 59 -7.93 -12.40 9.25
C VAL A 59 -6.53 -12.40 8.67
N ALA A 60 -5.96 -13.59 8.44
CA ALA A 60 -4.70 -13.73 7.71
C ALA A 60 -4.87 -13.36 6.22
N ALA A 61 -3.76 -13.03 5.54
CA ALA A 61 -3.78 -12.59 4.14
C ALA A 61 -4.52 -13.55 3.19
N LYS A 62 -4.36 -14.87 3.37
CA LYS A 62 -5.05 -15.89 2.56
C LYS A 62 -6.56 -15.83 2.70
N ASP A 63 -7.05 -15.66 3.94
CA ASP A 63 -8.48 -15.55 4.24
C ASP A 63 -9.04 -14.20 3.79
N HIS A 64 -8.24 -13.13 3.90
CA HIS A 64 -8.61 -11.82 3.37
C HIS A 64 -8.86 -11.88 1.86
N VAL A 65 -7.93 -12.46 1.10
CA VAL A 65 -8.06 -12.65 -0.35
C VAL A 65 -9.27 -13.53 -0.68
N LEU A 66 -9.48 -14.62 0.07
CA LEU A 66 -10.63 -15.51 -0.13
C LEU A 66 -11.97 -14.78 0.00
N LEU A 67 -12.13 -13.99 1.06
CA LEU A 67 -13.36 -13.26 1.38
C LEU A 67 -13.60 -12.06 0.46
N THR A 68 -12.55 -11.34 0.08
CA THR A 68 -12.66 -10.20 -0.85
C THR A 68 -12.92 -10.64 -2.29
N THR A 69 -12.42 -11.81 -2.70
CA THR A 69 -12.66 -12.37 -4.04
C THR A 69 -14.05 -13.00 -4.17
N HIS A 70 -14.64 -13.44 -3.05
CA HIS A 70 -15.96 -14.08 -3.02
C HIS A 70 -16.91 -13.32 -2.08
N PRO A 71 -17.51 -12.21 -2.51
CA PRO A 71 -18.36 -11.37 -1.66
C PRO A 71 -19.52 -12.12 -0.98
N GLY A 72 -20.05 -13.18 -1.63
CA GLY A 72 -21.07 -14.03 -1.03
C GLY A 72 -20.63 -14.76 0.24
N ARG A 73 -19.34 -15.11 0.36
CA ARG A 73 -18.78 -15.72 1.58
C ARG A 73 -18.74 -14.72 2.73
N LEU A 74 -18.29 -13.49 2.46
CA LEU A 74 -18.28 -12.42 3.47
C LEU A 74 -19.71 -12.05 3.91
N ALA A 75 -20.66 -12.00 2.97
CA ALA A 75 -22.06 -11.76 3.29
C ALA A 75 -22.62 -12.84 4.25
N ARG A 76 -22.34 -14.12 4.02
CA ARG A 76 -22.73 -15.22 4.93
C ARG A 76 -22.13 -15.07 6.32
N ILE A 77 -20.86 -14.70 6.42
CA ILE A 77 -20.21 -14.43 7.71
C ILE A 77 -20.91 -13.26 8.40
N ARG A 78 -21.16 -12.16 7.67
CA ARG A 78 -21.87 -10.99 8.22
C ARG A 78 -23.25 -11.35 8.73
N ASP A 79 -24.01 -12.15 7.99
CA ASP A 79 -25.35 -12.58 8.39
C ASP A 79 -25.30 -13.47 9.64
N ALA A 80 -24.30 -14.35 9.75
CA ALA A 80 -24.07 -15.15 10.95
C ALA A 80 -23.69 -14.28 12.17
N PHE A 81 -22.81 -13.28 12.00
CA PHE A 81 -22.49 -12.32 13.06
C PHE A 81 -23.71 -11.48 13.46
N ALA A 82 -24.52 -11.04 12.49
CA ALA A 82 -25.73 -10.28 12.77
C ALA A 82 -26.76 -11.11 13.55
N ALA A 83 -26.95 -12.37 13.16
CA ALA A 83 -27.82 -13.30 13.87
C ALA A 83 -27.30 -13.63 15.28
N ALA A 84 -25.99 -13.78 15.45
CA ALA A 84 -25.38 -14.01 16.77
C ALA A 84 -25.45 -12.79 17.69
N ALA A 85 -25.35 -11.57 17.14
CA ALA A 85 -25.42 -10.32 17.90
C ALA A 85 -26.86 -9.93 18.25
N ARG A 86 -27.86 -10.41 17.50
CA ARG A 86 -29.25 -9.98 17.62
C ARG A 86 -29.87 -10.47 18.93
N SER A 87 -30.32 -9.52 19.73
CA SER A 87 -31.12 -9.77 20.93
C SER A 87 -32.22 -8.69 21.07
N PRO A 88 -33.05 -8.73 22.13
CA PRO A 88 -33.95 -7.62 22.44
C PRO A 88 -33.22 -6.28 22.64
N GLU A 89 -31.96 -6.30 23.07
CA GLU A 89 -31.18 -5.11 23.48
C GLU A 89 -29.99 -4.80 22.57
N THR A 90 -29.61 -5.70 21.66
CA THR A 90 -28.38 -5.60 20.87
C THR A 90 -28.60 -5.93 19.41
N GLU A 91 -27.88 -5.23 18.54
CA GLU A 91 -27.81 -5.50 17.11
C GLU A 91 -26.37 -5.34 16.61
N LEU A 92 -26.08 -5.88 15.42
CA LEU A 92 -24.84 -5.60 14.70
C LEU A 92 -25.03 -4.36 13.82
N GLU A 93 -24.23 -3.33 14.03
CA GLU A 93 -24.17 -2.17 13.14
C GLU A 93 -23.41 -2.51 11.86
N SER A 94 -22.17 -3.00 12.01
CA SER A 94 -21.29 -3.31 10.89
C SER A 94 -20.30 -4.41 11.23
N LEU A 95 -19.90 -5.16 10.18
CA LEU A 95 -18.78 -6.08 10.22
C LEU A 95 -17.75 -5.61 9.20
N SER A 96 -16.59 -5.17 9.69
CA SER A 96 -15.45 -4.76 8.86
C SER A 96 -14.42 -5.89 8.80
N LEU A 97 -13.86 -6.13 7.63
CA LEU A 97 -12.78 -7.09 7.43
C LEU A 97 -11.44 -6.36 7.49
N VAL A 98 -10.50 -6.88 8.27
CA VAL A 98 -9.17 -6.29 8.45
C VAL A 98 -8.10 -7.36 8.31
N LEU A 99 -6.96 -6.98 7.72
CA LEU A 99 -5.78 -7.83 7.64
C LEU A 99 -5.03 -7.88 8.98
N ALA A 100 -4.66 -9.09 9.43
CA ALA A 100 -3.69 -9.27 10.50
C ALA A 100 -2.30 -8.83 10.01
N LEU A 101 -1.70 -7.83 10.66
CA LEU A 101 -0.39 -7.31 10.26
C LEU A 101 0.76 -7.94 11.07
N PRO A 102 1.89 -8.30 10.42
CA PRO A 102 3.11 -8.70 11.11
C PRO A 102 3.81 -7.50 11.77
N PRO A 103 4.65 -7.70 12.82
CA PRO A 103 4.89 -8.93 13.57
C PRO A 103 3.84 -9.20 14.66
N ALA A 104 2.83 -8.34 14.79
CA ALA A 104 1.90 -8.33 15.94
C ALA A 104 0.96 -9.55 15.97
N GLY A 105 0.67 -10.19 14.83
CA GLY A 105 -0.19 -11.38 14.77
C GLY A 105 -1.63 -11.15 15.27
N ALA A 106 -2.01 -9.89 15.47
CA ALA A 106 -3.29 -9.43 15.99
C ALA A 106 -3.77 -8.24 15.15
N GLY A 107 -5.08 -7.95 15.20
CA GLY A 107 -5.65 -6.77 14.56
C GLY A 107 -5.27 -5.50 15.29
N PHE A 108 -5.64 -4.37 14.69
CA PHE A 108 -5.36 -3.05 15.23
C PHE A 108 -5.85 -2.85 16.66
N HIS A 109 -6.88 -3.60 17.10
CA HIS A 109 -7.65 -3.26 18.30
C HIS A 109 -7.19 -3.88 19.62
N ARG A 110 -5.96 -4.41 19.65
CA ARG A 110 -5.49 -5.21 20.77
C ARG A 110 -4.48 -4.53 21.69
N GLN A 111 -4.10 -3.27 21.46
CA GLN A 111 -2.97 -2.66 22.21
C GLN A 111 -3.37 -1.63 23.28
N ALA A 112 -4.65 -1.29 23.44
CA ALA A 112 -5.11 -0.33 24.46
C ALA A 112 -5.96 -0.95 25.60
N GLY A 113 -5.50 -2.06 26.21
CA GLY A 113 -6.28 -2.78 27.23
C GLY A 113 -5.67 -2.83 28.63
N GLY A 114 -5.32 -1.70 29.24
CA GLY A 114 -4.70 -1.66 30.58
C GLY A 114 -5.56 -1.06 31.71
N TYR A 115 -6.54 -0.20 31.42
CA TYR A 115 -7.29 0.51 32.47
C TYR A 115 -8.77 0.66 32.10
N ARG A 116 -9.63 0.23 33.04
CA ARG A 116 -11.10 0.18 32.95
C ARG A 116 -11.78 1.54 32.80
N ASP A 117 -11.09 2.62 33.20
CA ASP A 117 -11.66 3.98 33.28
C ASP A 117 -10.89 5.02 32.44
N ALA A 118 -9.99 4.58 31.53
CA ALA A 118 -9.34 5.50 30.62
C ALA A 118 -10.27 5.82 29.44
N PRO A 119 -10.48 7.10 29.07
CA PRO A 119 -11.25 7.44 27.88
C PRO A 119 -10.64 6.73 26.66
N PRO A 120 -11.46 6.22 25.72
CA PRO A 120 -10.97 5.52 24.55
C PRO A 120 -10.06 6.45 23.76
N ARG A 121 -8.75 6.28 23.92
CA ARG A 121 -7.77 6.92 23.05
C ARG A 121 -7.97 6.29 21.68
N ALA A 122 -8.18 7.12 20.66
CA ALA A 122 -8.04 6.69 19.27
C ALA A 122 -6.71 5.93 19.17
N GLU A 123 -6.82 4.64 18.86
CA GLU A 123 -5.69 3.72 18.89
C GLU A 123 -4.64 4.18 17.88
N PRO A 124 -3.34 4.11 18.20
CA PRO A 124 -2.32 4.58 17.28
C PRO A 124 -2.42 3.81 15.95
N PRO A 125 -2.28 4.50 14.81
CA PRO A 125 -2.28 3.85 13.51
C PRO A 125 -1.17 2.79 13.45
N PRO A 126 -1.32 1.74 12.63
CA PRO A 126 -0.29 0.73 12.50
C PRO A 126 1.04 1.36 12.08
N PRO A 127 2.17 0.83 12.55
CA PRO A 127 3.46 1.30 12.09
C PRO A 127 3.57 1.05 10.57
N PRO A 128 4.15 1.98 9.79
CA PRO A 128 4.22 1.86 8.34
C PRO A 128 4.83 0.53 7.88
N GLU A 129 5.86 0.04 8.57
CA GLU A 129 6.53 -1.23 8.29
C GLU A 129 5.59 -2.45 8.37
N ALA A 130 4.63 -2.44 9.31
CA ALA A 130 3.63 -3.51 9.42
C ALA A 130 2.65 -3.49 8.26
N VAL A 131 2.26 -2.30 7.78
CA VAL A 131 1.43 -2.14 6.58
C VAL A 131 2.17 -2.68 5.35
N LEU A 132 3.47 -2.39 5.21
CA LEU A 132 4.28 -2.90 4.11
C LEU A 132 4.43 -4.43 4.16
N GLY A 133 4.65 -4.99 5.35
CA GLY A 133 4.70 -6.43 5.56
C GLY A 133 3.39 -7.12 5.19
N GLY A 134 2.25 -6.60 5.68
CA GLY A 134 0.92 -7.12 5.33
C GLY A 134 0.60 -6.99 3.84
N ALA A 135 0.99 -5.89 3.20
CA ALA A 135 0.83 -5.73 1.76
C ALA A 135 1.64 -6.77 0.96
N ALA A 136 2.85 -7.09 1.39
CA ALA A 136 3.65 -8.16 0.78
C ALA A 136 2.97 -9.54 0.95
N GLU A 137 2.46 -9.86 2.14
CA GLU A 137 1.71 -11.10 2.38
C GLU A 137 0.42 -11.19 1.54
N LEU A 138 -0.27 -10.07 1.31
CA LEU A 138 -1.42 -10.01 0.41
C LEU A 138 -1.01 -10.31 -1.04
N CYS A 139 0.10 -9.75 -1.52
CA CYS A 139 0.63 -10.06 -2.85
C CYS A 139 0.99 -11.55 -2.97
N GLU A 140 1.62 -12.13 -1.94
CA GLU A 140 1.91 -13.57 -1.89
C GLU A 140 0.62 -14.41 -1.95
N ALA A 141 -0.37 -14.06 -1.13
CA ALA A 141 -1.67 -14.76 -1.10
C ALA A 141 -2.44 -14.66 -2.43
N ARG A 142 -2.29 -13.55 -3.16
CA ARG A 142 -2.82 -13.36 -4.52
C ARG A 142 -2.02 -14.10 -5.59
N LYS A 143 -0.84 -14.65 -5.25
CA LYS A 143 0.15 -15.23 -6.18
C LYS A 143 0.81 -14.20 -7.11
N HIS A 144 0.91 -12.95 -6.66
CA HIS A 144 1.61 -11.86 -7.34
C HIS A 144 3.06 -11.77 -6.85
N HIS A 145 3.87 -12.79 -7.14
CA HIS A 145 5.25 -12.89 -6.64
C HIS A 145 6.15 -11.71 -7.03
N ASP A 146 5.93 -11.12 -8.21
CA ASP A 146 6.64 -9.92 -8.63
C ASP A 146 6.34 -8.73 -7.72
N ALA A 147 5.05 -8.47 -7.43
CA ALA A 147 4.62 -7.37 -6.57
C ALA A 147 5.09 -7.59 -5.12
N GLU A 148 5.02 -8.83 -4.64
CA GLU A 148 5.54 -9.22 -3.33
C GLU A 148 7.04 -8.90 -3.23
N GLY A 149 7.84 -9.30 -4.22
CA GLY A 149 9.28 -9.04 -4.24
C GLY A 149 9.61 -7.56 -4.20
N VAL A 150 8.84 -6.72 -4.90
CA VAL A 150 8.97 -5.26 -4.88
C VAL A 150 8.68 -4.70 -3.48
N LEU A 151 7.57 -5.09 -2.85
CA LEU A 151 7.18 -4.59 -1.53
C LEU A 151 8.17 -5.01 -0.43
N ARG A 152 8.71 -6.24 -0.48
CA ARG A 152 9.71 -6.72 0.49
C ARG A 152 11.01 -5.90 0.49
N ARG A 153 11.36 -5.26 -0.63
CA ARG A 153 12.54 -4.40 -0.75
C ARG A 153 12.25 -2.93 -0.53
N ALA A 154 10.99 -2.52 -0.59
CA ALA A 154 10.59 -1.13 -0.45
C ALA A 154 10.78 -0.61 0.98
N SER A 155 10.67 0.70 1.15
CA SER A 155 10.37 1.33 2.44
C SER A 155 9.10 2.15 2.32
N ILE A 156 8.48 2.51 3.45
CA ILE A 156 7.20 3.21 3.46
C ILE A 156 7.21 4.32 4.50
N GLU A 157 6.74 5.49 4.08
CA GLU A 157 6.52 6.65 4.94
C GLU A 157 5.02 6.87 5.07
N GLN A 158 4.57 7.25 6.27
CA GLN A 158 3.19 7.63 6.52
C GLN A 158 3.13 9.12 6.87
N SER A 159 2.15 9.80 6.30
CA SER A 159 1.80 11.18 6.63
C SER A 159 0.29 11.33 6.73
N PHE A 160 -0.15 12.35 7.46
CA PHE A 160 -1.55 12.73 7.52
C PHE A 160 -1.73 14.01 6.72
N VAL A 161 -2.66 13.99 5.77
CA VAL A 161 -3.03 15.18 5.00
C VAL A 161 -4.42 15.61 5.44
N GLN A 162 -4.55 16.86 5.88
CA GLN A 162 -5.87 17.44 6.12
C GLN A 162 -6.53 17.77 4.78
N ALA A 163 -7.59 17.05 4.44
CA ALA A 163 -8.40 17.33 3.25
C ALA A 163 -9.81 17.72 3.68
N ALA A 164 -10.15 18.99 3.51
CA ALA A 164 -11.46 19.65 3.65
C ALA A 164 -12.22 19.50 4.99
N ALA A 165 -12.28 18.32 5.60
CA ALA A 165 -12.91 18.03 6.89
C ALA A 165 -12.45 16.72 7.56
N ARG A 166 -11.61 15.89 6.90
CA ARG A 166 -11.10 14.63 7.45
C ARG A 166 -9.59 14.52 7.24
N SER A 167 -8.89 13.99 8.23
CA SER A 167 -7.51 13.55 8.07
C SER A 167 -7.50 12.31 7.19
N MET A 168 -6.79 12.36 6.06
CA MET A 168 -6.55 11.20 5.22
C MET A 168 -5.13 10.70 5.45
N ARG A 169 -4.97 9.38 5.63
CA ARG A 169 -3.67 8.74 5.65
C ARG A 169 -3.10 8.71 4.24
N ARG A 170 -1.87 9.21 4.11
CA ARG A 170 -1.09 9.16 2.88
C ARG A 170 0.14 8.29 3.12
N PHE A 171 0.26 7.25 2.32
CA PHE A 171 1.43 6.39 2.28
C PHE A 171 2.29 6.76 1.07
N LEU A 172 3.59 6.92 1.31
CA LEU A 172 4.60 7.05 0.28
C LEU A 172 5.49 5.81 0.31
N VAL A 173 5.30 4.94 -0.68
CA VAL A 173 6.09 3.73 -0.87
C VAL A 173 7.32 4.08 -1.68
N ARG A 174 8.49 3.98 -1.06
CA ARG A 174 9.79 4.24 -1.64
C ARG A 174 10.34 2.95 -2.26
N LEU A 175 10.48 2.95 -3.58
CA LEU A 175 10.92 1.82 -4.37
C LEU A 175 12.36 2.01 -4.84
N ASP A 176 13.08 0.92 -5.01
CA ASP A 176 14.36 0.94 -5.70
C ASP A 176 14.19 1.50 -7.13
N PRO A 177 15.21 2.16 -7.70
CA PRO A 177 15.11 2.77 -9.02
C PRO A 177 14.60 1.81 -10.10
N ALA A 178 15.10 0.57 -10.10
CA ALA A 178 14.68 -0.51 -10.99
C ALA A 178 13.18 -0.79 -10.93
N ASP A 179 12.64 -0.92 -9.71
CA ASP A 179 11.24 -1.22 -9.44
C ASP A 179 10.36 -0.01 -9.75
N PHE A 180 10.80 1.20 -9.41
CA PHE A 180 10.10 2.45 -9.73
C PHE A 180 9.90 2.59 -11.25
N ALA A 181 10.95 2.40 -12.05
CA ALA A 181 10.80 2.45 -13.51
C ALA A 181 10.03 1.25 -14.08
N ARG A 182 9.97 0.11 -13.37
CA ARG A 182 9.15 -1.04 -13.76
C ARG A 182 7.68 -0.70 -13.62
N ILE A 183 7.24 -0.17 -12.47
CA ILE A 183 5.83 0.17 -12.23
C ILE A 183 5.32 1.28 -13.17
N GLU A 184 6.19 2.21 -13.58
CA GLU A 184 5.85 3.24 -14.58
C GLU A 184 5.58 2.65 -15.97
N ARG A 185 6.13 1.47 -16.26
CA ARG A 185 5.95 0.75 -17.54
C ARG A 185 4.86 -0.33 -17.47
N ASP A 186 4.45 -0.70 -16.26
CA ASP A 186 3.52 -1.80 -15.98
C ASP A 186 2.40 -1.31 -15.05
N PRO A 187 1.35 -0.66 -15.60
CA PRO A 187 0.22 -0.17 -14.81
C PRO A 187 -0.48 -1.25 -13.97
N PRO A 188 -0.68 -2.50 -14.46
CA PRO A 188 -1.18 -3.60 -13.64
C PRO A 188 -0.33 -3.87 -12.39
N LEU A 189 1.00 -3.84 -12.50
CA LEU A 189 1.88 -3.98 -11.34
C LEU A 189 1.72 -2.82 -10.36
N ALA A 190 1.65 -1.58 -10.87
CA ALA A 190 1.45 -0.39 -10.03
C ALA A 190 0.13 -0.46 -9.25
N GLU A 191 -0.96 -0.87 -9.89
CA GLU A 191 -2.26 -1.04 -9.23
C GLU A 191 -2.25 -2.20 -8.24
N ALA A 192 -1.59 -3.32 -8.55
CA ALA A 192 -1.46 -4.44 -7.61
C ALA A 192 -0.75 -4.02 -6.31
N LEU A 193 0.33 -3.25 -6.42
CA LEU A 193 1.05 -2.69 -5.26
C LEU A 193 0.16 -1.71 -4.48
N ALA A 194 -0.50 -0.78 -5.18
CA ALA A 194 -1.32 0.24 -4.55
C ALA A 194 -2.55 -0.37 -3.84
N SER A 195 -3.21 -1.35 -4.47
CA SER A 195 -4.31 -2.09 -3.86
C SER A 195 -3.85 -2.87 -2.63
N ALA A 196 -2.72 -3.58 -2.69
CA ALA A 196 -2.23 -4.34 -1.55
C ALA A 196 -1.92 -3.44 -0.33
N VAL A 197 -1.30 -2.27 -0.56
CA VAL A 197 -1.04 -1.29 0.50
C VAL A 197 -2.33 -0.68 1.04
N ARG A 198 -3.31 -0.37 0.18
CA ARG A 198 -4.63 0.12 0.62
C ARG A 198 -5.34 -0.88 1.52
N ASP A 199 -5.35 -2.15 1.12
CA ASP A 199 -6.04 -3.21 1.86
C ASP A 199 -5.33 -3.51 3.19
N ALA A 200 -4.00 -3.50 3.21
CA ALA A 200 -3.23 -3.67 4.45
C ALA A 200 -3.36 -2.46 5.40
N ALA A 201 -3.59 -1.27 4.87
CA ALA A 201 -3.78 -0.04 5.65
C ALA A 201 -5.23 0.18 6.11
N ALA A 202 -6.19 -0.59 5.60
CA ALA A 202 -7.61 -0.40 5.86
C ALA A 202 -7.92 -0.66 7.34
N THR A 203 -8.59 0.29 7.99
CA THR A 203 -9.08 0.14 9.37
C THR A 203 -10.61 0.27 9.40
N ALA A 204 -11.23 -0.17 10.50
CA ALA A 204 -12.68 -0.09 10.69
C ALA A 204 -13.27 1.30 10.44
N ASP A 205 -12.58 2.35 10.92
CA ASP A 205 -13.05 3.74 10.85
C ASP A 205 -12.53 4.51 9.62
N GLU A 206 -11.53 4.00 8.90
CA GLU A 206 -10.85 4.72 7.82
C GLU A 206 -10.45 3.76 6.68
N PRO A 207 -11.31 3.59 5.67
CA PRO A 207 -11.01 2.72 4.52
C PRO A 207 -10.16 3.42 3.45
N ALA A 208 -10.01 4.75 3.51
CA ALA A 208 -9.43 5.55 2.43
C ALA A 208 -8.00 5.98 2.75
N SER A 209 -7.04 5.36 2.07
CA SER A 209 -5.64 5.74 2.10
C SER A 209 -5.15 6.12 0.70
N ALA A 210 -4.47 7.27 0.58
CA ALA A 210 -3.81 7.66 -0.65
C ALA A 210 -2.42 6.99 -0.70
N VAL A 211 -2.17 6.20 -1.74
CA VAL A 211 -0.87 5.54 -1.95
C VAL A 211 -0.12 6.24 -3.08
N HIS A 212 1.11 6.63 -2.81
CA HIS A 212 2.02 7.22 -3.78
C HIS A 212 3.31 6.42 -3.85
N PHE A 213 3.91 6.39 -5.03
CA PHE A 213 5.23 5.80 -5.23
C PHE A 213 6.29 6.89 -5.32
N GLY A 214 7.45 6.64 -4.74
CA GLY A 214 8.62 7.48 -4.84
C GLY A 214 9.89 6.64 -4.95
N LEU A 215 11.00 7.30 -5.25
CA LEU A 215 12.30 6.64 -5.30
C LEU A 215 12.92 6.52 -3.91
N ARG A 216 13.51 5.36 -3.65
CA ARG A 216 14.43 5.09 -2.57
C ARG A 216 15.85 5.43 -3.04
N LEU A 217 16.54 6.30 -2.30
CA LEU A 217 17.87 6.83 -2.68
C LEU A 217 19.00 6.31 -1.78
N ASP A 218 18.66 5.63 -0.70
CA ASP A 218 19.53 5.02 0.30
C ASP A 218 19.85 3.54 -0.01
N GLY A 219 19.36 3.00 -1.12
CA GLY A 219 19.62 1.63 -1.56
C GLY A 219 20.96 1.44 -2.31
N PRO A 220 21.41 0.18 -2.49
CA PRO A 220 22.63 -0.11 -3.24
C PRO A 220 22.46 0.27 -4.73
N ALA A 221 23.18 1.29 -5.19
CA ALA A 221 23.20 1.67 -6.60
C ALA A 221 24.08 0.72 -7.40
N ALA A 222 23.58 0.21 -8.52
CA ALA A 222 24.41 -0.50 -9.48
C ALA A 222 25.52 0.45 -10.00
N PRO A 223 26.72 -0.07 -10.33
CA PRO A 223 27.77 0.78 -10.87
C PRO A 223 27.33 1.36 -12.21
N LEU A 224 27.64 2.63 -12.42
CA LEU A 224 27.47 3.30 -13.71
C LEU A 224 28.57 2.81 -14.67
N LEU A 225 28.16 2.39 -15.85
CA LEU A 225 29.08 2.00 -16.92
C LEU A 225 29.34 3.17 -17.85
N GLN A 226 30.37 3.11 -18.69
CA GLN A 226 30.46 4.07 -19.79
C GLN A 226 29.37 3.77 -20.82
N PRO A 227 28.66 4.78 -21.37
CA PRO A 227 28.86 6.23 -21.22
C PRO A 227 28.02 6.91 -20.11
N GLU A 228 27.32 6.14 -19.28
CA GLU A 228 26.50 6.62 -18.14
C GLU A 228 27.34 7.39 -17.11
N ALA A 229 28.57 6.95 -16.87
CA ALA A 229 29.50 7.57 -15.93
C ALA A 229 29.91 9.00 -16.36
N GLU A 230 30.05 9.24 -17.66
CA GLU A 230 30.34 10.58 -18.20
C GLU A 230 29.17 11.54 -18.01
N LEU A 231 27.96 11.06 -18.32
CA LEU A 231 26.74 11.83 -18.07
C LEU A 231 26.57 12.13 -16.58
N SER A 232 26.82 11.16 -15.71
CA SER A 232 26.73 11.32 -14.26
C SER A 232 27.69 12.38 -13.75
N ARG A 233 28.95 12.42 -14.23
CA ARG A 233 29.91 13.48 -13.85
C ARG A 233 29.45 14.89 -14.25
N SER A 234 28.93 15.05 -15.48
CA SER A 234 28.40 16.34 -15.93
C SER A 234 27.15 16.78 -15.15
N LEU A 235 26.28 15.83 -14.77
CA LEU A 235 25.09 16.09 -13.95
C LEU A 235 25.42 16.37 -12.48
N ALA A 236 26.41 15.67 -11.91
CA ALA A 236 26.86 15.88 -10.54
C ALA A 236 27.38 17.31 -10.33
N ALA A 237 28.12 17.86 -11.30
CA ALA A 237 28.54 19.26 -11.29
C ALA A 237 27.37 20.26 -11.29
N LYS A 238 26.17 19.80 -11.68
CA LYS A 238 24.92 20.57 -11.72
C LYS A 238 23.99 20.23 -10.54
N GLY A 239 24.48 19.49 -9.54
CA GLY A 239 23.71 19.08 -8.36
C GLY A 239 22.65 18.00 -8.66
N VAL A 240 22.81 17.24 -9.74
CA VAL A 240 21.89 16.17 -10.14
C VAL A 240 22.58 14.82 -9.97
N ALA A 241 21.94 13.92 -9.23
CA ALA A 241 22.38 12.53 -9.09
C ALA A 241 21.81 11.68 -10.22
N LEU A 242 22.62 10.79 -10.79
CA LEU A 242 22.21 9.85 -11.84
C LEU A 242 22.34 8.42 -11.32
N VAL A 243 21.24 7.68 -11.32
CA VAL A 243 21.18 6.33 -10.76
C VAL A 243 20.75 5.34 -11.85
N PRO A 244 21.51 4.27 -12.10
CA PRO A 244 21.11 3.25 -13.07
C PRO A 244 19.97 2.40 -12.53
N VAL A 245 19.00 2.14 -13.41
CA VAL A 245 17.74 1.47 -13.10
C VAL A 245 17.75 0.04 -13.65
N ALA A 246 17.96 -0.10 -14.96
CA ALA A 246 17.86 -1.37 -15.65
C ALA A 246 18.61 -1.33 -16.98
N ARG A 247 19.10 -2.49 -17.44
CA ARG A 247 19.77 -2.64 -18.74
C ARG A 247 19.16 -3.74 -19.63
N PRO A 248 17.86 -3.72 -19.94
CA PRO A 248 17.25 -4.72 -20.83
C PRO A 248 17.65 -4.46 -22.29
N ASP A 249 18.03 -5.51 -23.02
CA ASP A 249 18.12 -5.53 -24.48
C ASP A 249 18.89 -4.35 -25.12
N GLY A 250 20.05 -4.01 -24.56
CA GLY A 250 20.91 -2.93 -25.05
C GLY A 250 20.40 -1.51 -24.79
N ARG A 251 19.31 -1.35 -24.02
CA ARG A 251 18.81 -0.06 -23.54
C ARG A 251 19.16 0.11 -22.08
N THR A 252 19.74 1.26 -21.72
CA THR A 252 19.97 1.61 -20.32
C THR A 252 18.86 2.55 -19.87
N TRP A 253 18.23 2.24 -18.76
CA TRP A 253 17.37 3.17 -18.04
C TRP A 253 18.15 3.76 -16.88
N LEU A 254 18.12 5.08 -16.78
CA LEU A 254 18.70 5.85 -15.70
C LEU A 254 17.61 6.73 -15.09
N VAL A 255 17.76 7.08 -13.83
CA VAL A 255 16.97 8.10 -13.16
C VAL A 255 17.89 9.26 -12.83
N ALA A 256 17.52 10.45 -13.29
CA ALA A 256 18.14 11.70 -12.88
C ALA A 256 17.31 12.31 -11.74
N VAL A 257 17.96 12.62 -10.63
CA VAL A 257 17.36 13.18 -9.42
C VAL A 257 18.02 14.53 -9.14
N GLY A 258 17.22 15.59 -9.19
CA GLY A 258 17.64 16.95 -8.82
C GLY A 258 16.79 17.50 -7.69
N SER A 259 17.15 18.66 -7.17
CA SER A 259 16.38 19.35 -6.11
C SER A 259 14.94 19.67 -6.51
N SER A 260 14.66 19.81 -7.81
CA SER A 260 13.34 20.18 -8.34
C SER A 260 12.45 19.01 -8.76
N GLY A 261 12.97 17.77 -8.79
CA GLY A 261 12.17 16.61 -9.18
C GLY A 261 12.99 15.41 -9.65
N VAL A 262 12.30 14.55 -10.40
CA VAL A 262 12.82 13.29 -10.93
C VAL A 262 12.54 13.23 -12.43
N VAL A 263 13.52 12.77 -13.20
CA VAL A 263 13.39 12.52 -14.64
C VAL A 263 13.87 11.10 -14.95
N LEU A 264 13.07 10.36 -15.72
CA LEU A 264 13.45 9.06 -16.23
C LEU A 264 14.18 9.23 -17.57
N VAL A 265 15.40 8.69 -17.68
CA VAL A 265 16.26 8.81 -18.87
C VAL A 265 16.41 7.43 -19.51
N GLU A 266 15.87 7.25 -20.71
CA GLU A 266 16.09 6.06 -21.54
C GLU A 266 17.26 6.32 -22.48
N MET A 267 18.39 5.66 -22.23
CA MET A 267 19.52 5.60 -23.14
C MET A 267 19.32 4.49 -24.16
N VAL A 268 19.36 4.86 -25.45
CA VAL A 268 19.20 3.93 -26.57
C VAL A 268 20.43 3.89 -27.46
N PRO A 269 20.75 2.72 -28.05
CA PRO A 269 21.83 2.59 -29.01
C PRO A 269 21.43 3.20 -30.37
N GLY A 270 22.36 3.85 -31.06
CA GLY A 270 22.19 4.37 -32.41
C GLY A 270 21.95 5.89 -32.54
N PRO A 271 21.84 6.39 -33.79
CA PRO A 271 21.86 7.82 -34.09
C PRO A 271 20.62 8.59 -33.58
N GLU A 272 20.87 9.87 -33.30
CA GLU A 272 20.05 10.82 -32.55
C GLU A 272 18.56 10.86 -32.98
N LYS A 273 17.65 10.48 -32.07
CA LYS A 273 16.30 11.06 -31.95
C LYS A 273 15.98 11.25 -30.47
N ALA A 274 16.35 12.39 -29.92
CA ALA A 274 15.85 12.79 -28.61
C ALA A 274 14.35 13.08 -28.74
N LEU A 275 13.51 12.21 -28.18
CA LEU A 275 12.08 12.42 -28.08
C LEU A 275 11.76 12.68 -26.61
N VAL A 276 11.22 13.87 -26.31
CA VAL A 276 10.59 14.15 -25.02
C VAL A 276 9.14 13.74 -25.15
N SER A 277 8.78 12.58 -24.62
CA SER A 277 7.36 12.18 -24.51
C SER A 277 6.93 12.38 -23.06
N ARG A 278 5.97 13.28 -22.83
CA ARG A 278 5.20 13.26 -21.58
C ARG A 278 4.24 12.08 -21.66
N GLY A 279 4.49 11.03 -20.89
CA GLY A 279 3.49 9.99 -20.64
C GLY A 279 2.36 10.54 -19.78
N GLU A 280 1.26 9.81 -19.67
CA GLU A 280 0.08 10.17 -18.86
C GLU A 280 0.35 10.18 -17.34
N VAL A 281 1.60 9.97 -16.90
CA VAL A 281 2.03 9.96 -15.49
C VAL A 281 2.98 11.13 -15.18
N LYS A 282 2.93 11.65 -13.95
CA LYS A 282 3.52 12.92 -13.46
C LYS A 282 5.06 13.07 -13.57
N VAL A 283 5.82 12.08 -14.05
CA VAL A 283 7.29 12.13 -14.12
C VAL A 283 7.76 12.36 -15.56
N ALA A 284 8.62 13.36 -15.78
CA ALA A 284 9.13 13.65 -17.12
C ALA A 284 10.09 12.55 -17.61
N ARG A 285 9.96 12.16 -18.89
CA ARG A 285 10.79 11.14 -19.54
C ARG A 285 11.59 11.74 -20.69
N LEU A 286 12.88 11.41 -20.74
CA LEU A 286 13.82 11.80 -21.79
C LEU A 286 14.44 10.58 -22.45
N ARG A 287 14.57 10.62 -23.77
CA ARG A 287 15.32 9.60 -24.52
C ARG A 287 16.64 10.18 -25.02
N VAL A 288 17.74 9.51 -24.74
CA VAL A 288 19.12 9.96 -25.03
C VAL A 288 19.82 8.91 -25.87
N SER A 289 20.60 9.32 -26.87
CA SER A 289 21.45 8.39 -27.62
C SER A 289 22.74 8.12 -26.83
N ALA A 290 23.12 6.86 -26.70
CA ALA A 290 24.41 6.49 -26.09
C ALA A 290 25.59 7.04 -26.89
N ASP A 291 25.49 7.10 -28.22
CA ASP A 291 26.53 7.61 -29.11
C ASP A 291 26.76 9.11 -28.89
N ALA A 292 25.70 9.86 -28.56
CA ALA A 292 25.80 11.29 -28.25
C ALA A 292 26.61 11.53 -26.97
N LEU A 293 26.69 10.56 -26.06
CA LEU A 293 27.45 10.70 -24.82
C LEU A 293 28.95 10.40 -25.00
N THR A 294 29.39 9.95 -26.17
CA THR A 294 30.82 9.72 -26.46
C THR A 294 31.59 11.01 -26.78
N ARG A 295 30.90 12.14 -26.93
CA ARG A 295 31.49 13.45 -27.24
C ARG A 295 31.26 14.44 -26.10
N PRO A 296 32.32 15.05 -25.51
CA PRO A 296 32.18 15.95 -24.37
C PRO A 296 31.19 17.11 -24.61
N GLU A 297 31.21 17.75 -25.78
CA GLU A 297 30.29 18.88 -26.08
C GLU A 297 28.81 18.46 -26.11
N ARG A 298 28.53 17.18 -26.42
CA ARG A 298 27.18 16.63 -26.47
C ARG A 298 26.71 16.16 -25.10
N VAL A 299 27.61 15.67 -24.25
CA VAL A 299 27.31 15.35 -22.84
C VAL A 299 26.75 16.58 -22.12
N ASP A 300 27.37 17.75 -22.29
CA ASP A 300 26.88 18.96 -21.63
C ASP A 300 25.51 19.41 -22.14
N THR A 301 25.25 19.25 -23.44
CA THR A 301 23.96 19.53 -24.06
C THR A 301 22.87 18.61 -23.49
N VAL A 302 23.13 17.30 -23.41
CA VAL A 302 22.19 16.32 -22.82
C VAL A 302 21.95 16.61 -21.34
N SER A 303 23.01 16.88 -20.57
CA SER A 303 22.90 17.24 -19.16
C SER A 303 22.04 18.49 -18.96
N ALA A 304 22.18 19.51 -19.82
CA ALA A 304 21.34 20.71 -19.76
C ALA A 304 19.86 20.41 -20.05
N GLN A 305 19.56 19.52 -21.00
CA GLN A 305 18.19 19.07 -21.28
C GLN A 305 17.58 18.32 -20.09
N ILE A 306 18.36 17.46 -19.42
CA ILE A 306 17.93 16.76 -18.20
C ILE A 306 17.63 17.74 -17.08
N VAL A 307 18.51 18.72 -16.82
CA VAL A 307 18.28 19.78 -15.83
C VAL A 307 17.04 20.61 -16.16
N ALA A 308 16.84 20.96 -17.43
CA ALA A 308 15.65 21.68 -17.87
C ALA A 308 14.36 20.86 -17.64
N ALA A 309 14.39 19.55 -17.94
CA ALA A 309 13.28 18.65 -17.68
C ALA A 309 13.00 18.51 -16.18
N LEU A 310 14.03 18.45 -15.33
CA LEU A 310 13.91 18.45 -13.87
C LEU A 310 13.29 19.75 -13.35
N GLY A 311 13.62 20.91 -13.92
CA GLY A 311 13.01 22.19 -13.57
C GLY A 311 11.54 22.30 -14.01
N ALA A 312 11.19 21.65 -15.12
CA ALA A 312 9.82 21.58 -15.64
C ALA A 312 8.95 20.55 -14.89
N ALA A 313 9.57 19.53 -14.28
CA ALA A 313 8.91 18.45 -13.55
C ALA A 313 8.51 18.82 -12.11
N LYS A 314 8.13 20.10 -11.85
CA LYS A 314 7.71 20.58 -10.53
C LYS A 314 6.76 19.59 -9.86
N VAL A 315 7.19 19.04 -8.73
CA VAL A 315 6.41 18.15 -7.87
C VAL A 315 5.11 18.86 -7.50
N ARG A 316 3.98 18.38 -8.04
CA ARG A 316 2.61 18.73 -7.62
C ARG A 316 2.00 17.58 -6.84
#